data_AF-B7PQL1-F1
#
_entry.id   AF-B7PQL1-F1
#
_cell.length_a   1.000
_cell.length_b   1.000
_cell.length_c   1.000
_cell.angle_alpha   90.00
_cell.angle_beta   90.00
_cell.angle_gamma   90.00
#
_symmetry.space_group_name_H-M   'P 1'
#
loop_
_entity.id
_entity.type
_entity.pdbx_description
1 polymer ?
#
loop_
_entity_poly.entity_id
_entity_poly.type
_entity_poly.pdbx_seq_one_letter_code
_entity_poly.pdbx_strand_id
1 'polypeptide(L)'
;MEFEDVLEEVGGYGKFQKYLMWLFLFPSTALFSFFSMNLIFLLSTPDHTCVIPELESLALNGSQAEMLRGLVVSRDECSVLSPWMLNKSRLDLLPGGLLNVSGLLNHGLERQPCEKFVYDKTDFDETVPTQFDLVCSHGHLPSMLYSLCTVGSVLGTLLFGFMADRLGRRITFLTLAIVALITSCGATLSGNFIFFAVLRVLTATLDPQLEQIPYIIMLELVGPDQRTLMMGVSCLSWTFGMCILPLVAYLSRTWFVLSAITAGGTIPFILYWKFLTESPRWLLSQNRLAEASAVLRNIAAKNGVRPPADLDSKLERVQLQISAEQKSEESASMLDLISKPNLRKNLLILSLLWISNSCSYGGLHINVENLSGNQFLNFFYLALVEIPANLAAWWCMNYFGRRWTSVFFHLLSAASCIAPVIAPEGEMCTLSDRYMRILRSF
;
A
#
# COMPACT_ATOMS: atom_id res chain seq x y z
N MET A 1 28.30 -16.24 13.08
CA MET A 1 28.63 -17.63 13.48
C MET A 1 28.39 -17.80 14.97
N GLU A 2 29.19 -17.25 15.90
CA GLU A 2 28.99 -17.55 17.34
C GLU A 2 27.61 -17.20 17.93
N PHE A 3 26.96 -16.10 17.52
CA PHE A 3 25.60 -15.80 18.00
C PHE A 3 24.54 -16.77 17.46
N GLU A 4 24.73 -17.27 16.24
CA GLU A 4 23.81 -18.23 15.62
C GLU A 4 23.91 -19.58 16.32
N ASP A 5 25.12 -19.99 16.71
CA ASP A 5 25.36 -21.21 17.50
C ASP A 5 24.64 -21.14 18.87
N VAL A 6 24.68 -19.98 19.53
CA VAL A 6 23.95 -19.75 20.80
C VAL A 6 22.43 -19.87 20.59
N LEU A 7 21.89 -19.36 19.48
CA LEU A 7 20.47 -19.48 19.17
C LEU A 7 20.07 -20.95 18.92
N GLU A 8 20.92 -21.73 18.27
CA GLU A 8 20.68 -23.16 18.05
C GLU A 8 20.67 -23.93 19.37
N GLU A 9 21.62 -23.66 20.27
CA GLU A 9 21.67 -24.28 21.61
C GLU A 9 20.47 -23.93 22.50
N VAL A 10 19.86 -22.75 22.29
CA VAL A 10 18.64 -22.28 22.98
C VAL A 10 17.35 -22.86 22.35
N GLY A 11 17.50 -23.78 21.39
CA GLY A 11 16.41 -24.55 20.79
C GLY A 11 16.05 -24.13 19.36
N GLY A 12 16.84 -23.25 18.73
CA GLY A 12 16.71 -22.90 17.31
C GLY A 12 15.29 -22.53 16.90
N TYR A 13 14.69 -23.32 15.98
CA TYR A 13 13.29 -23.17 15.57
C TYR A 13 12.32 -23.93 16.50
N GLY A 14 12.31 -23.53 17.76
CA GLY A 14 11.50 -24.14 18.81
C GLY A 14 10.04 -23.68 18.82
N LYS A 15 9.32 -24.05 19.88
CA LYS A 15 7.91 -23.67 20.07
C LYS A 15 7.74 -22.15 20.13
N PHE A 16 8.62 -21.44 20.84
CA PHE A 16 8.54 -19.99 20.99
C PHE A 16 8.59 -19.27 19.64
N GLN A 17 9.53 -19.64 18.77
CA GLN A 17 9.69 -19.08 17.44
C GLN A 17 8.46 -19.35 16.56
N LYS A 18 7.92 -20.58 16.61
CA LYS A 18 6.67 -20.92 15.89
C LYS A 18 5.46 -20.11 16.38
N TYR A 19 5.35 -19.92 17.68
CA TYR A 19 4.31 -19.08 18.27
C TYR A 19 4.43 -17.63 17.81
N LEU A 20 5.62 -17.03 17.83
CA LEU A 20 5.82 -15.67 17.33
C LEU A 20 5.57 -15.58 15.82
N MET A 21 5.96 -16.57 15.04
CA MET A 21 5.71 -16.58 13.60
C MET A 21 4.20 -16.51 13.29
N TRP A 22 3.39 -17.36 13.93
CA TRP A 22 1.95 -17.43 13.65
C TRP A 22 1.09 -16.40 14.39
N LEU A 23 1.50 -15.96 15.58
CA LEU A 23 0.73 -15.00 16.39
C LEU A 23 1.21 -13.57 16.25
N PHE A 24 2.45 -13.33 15.80
CA PHE A 24 2.98 -11.99 15.66
C PHE A 24 3.26 -11.66 14.18
N LEU A 25 4.18 -12.36 13.51
CA LEU A 25 4.59 -12.03 12.13
C LEU A 25 3.45 -12.17 11.14
N PHE A 26 2.75 -13.31 11.13
CA PHE A 26 1.68 -13.55 10.16
C PHE A 26 0.51 -12.57 10.33
N PRO A 27 -0.03 -12.29 11.52
CA PRO A 27 -1.10 -11.31 11.64
C PRO A 27 -0.60 -9.87 11.44
N SER A 28 0.64 -9.55 11.87
CA SER A 28 1.18 -8.19 11.71
C SER A 28 1.31 -7.80 10.25
N THR A 29 1.91 -8.67 9.44
CA THR A 29 2.13 -8.40 8.02
C THR A 29 0.82 -8.40 7.24
N ALA A 30 -0.13 -9.28 7.60
CA ALA A 30 -1.44 -9.32 6.96
C ALA A 30 -2.23 -8.03 7.25
N LEU A 31 -2.29 -7.59 8.51
CA LEU A 31 -2.97 -6.35 8.89
C LEU A 31 -2.25 -5.11 8.35
N PHE A 32 -0.94 -5.16 8.18
CA PHE A 32 -0.18 -4.10 7.54
C PHE A 32 -0.61 -3.89 6.08
N SER A 33 -0.95 -4.94 5.33
CA SER A 33 -1.49 -4.80 3.97
C SER A 33 -2.77 -3.96 3.94
N PHE A 34 -3.67 -4.13 4.92
CA PHE A 34 -4.88 -3.31 5.05
C PHE A 34 -4.52 -1.85 5.29
N PHE A 35 -3.55 -1.62 6.17
CA PHE A 35 -3.13 -0.28 6.54
C PHE A 35 -2.48 0.47 5.38
N SER A 36 -1.59 -0.19 4.63
CA SER A 36 -0.81 0.40 3.55
C SER A 36 -1.63 0.58 2.26
N MET A 37 -2.46 -0.40 1.90
CA MET A 37 -3.18 -0.41 0.62
C MET A 37 -4.63 0.10 0.69
N ASN A 38 -5.12 0.49 1.87
CA ASN A 38 -6.46 1.08 1.97
C ASN A 38 -6.63 2.33 1.12
N LEU A 39 -5.56 3.11 0.92
CA LEU A 39 -5.63 4.41 0.29
C LEU A 39 -6.21 4.32 -1.13
N ILE A 40 -5.93 3.22 -1.83
CA ILE A 40 -6.47 2.85 -3.16
C ILE A 40 -8.00 2.95 -3.18
N PHE A 41 -8.65 2.36 -2.18
CA PHE A 41 -10.11 2.37 -2.10
C PHE A 41 -10.66 3.67 -1.49
N LEU A 42 -9.94 4.30 -0.57
CA LEU A 42 -10.38 5.58 0.03
C LEU A 42 -10.40 6.73 -0.98
N LEU A 43 -9.43 6.75 -1.89
CA LEU A 43 -9.24 7.78 -2.89
C LEU A 43 -9.87 7.42 -4.24
N SER A 44 -10.61 6.32 -4.34
CA SER A 44 -11.32 5.95 -5.55
C SER A 44 -12.33 7.05 -5.92
N THR A 45 -12.24 7.53 -7.15
CA THR A 45 -13.14 8.54 -7.72
C THR A 45 -14.25 7.84 -8.50
N PRO A 46 -15.49 7.75 -7.97
CA PRO A 46 -16.60 7.23 -8.74
C PRO A 46 -16.95 8.18 -9.89
N ASP A 47 -17.68 7.64 -10.88
CA ASP A 47 -18.24 8.45 -11.95
C ASP A 47 -19.12 9.56 -11.37
N HIS A 48 -19.00 10.75 -11.95
CA HIS A 48 -19.69 11.94 -11.47
C HIS A 48 -20.43 12.63 -12.60
N THR A 49 -21.49 13.32 -12.23
CA THR A 49 -22.37 14.03 -13.14
C THR A 49 -22.55 15.45 -12.65
N CYS A 50 -22.41 16.42 -13.54
CA CYS A 50 -22.61 17.81 -13.18
C CYS A 50 -24.10 18.12 -12.99
N VAL A 51 -24.43 18.76 -11.88
CA VAL A 51 -25.80 19.20 -11.58
C VAL A 51 -26.06 20.56 -12.18
N ILE A 52 -27.12 20.66 -12.98
CA ILE A 52 -27.60 21.93 -13.56
C ILE A 52 -29.02 22.18 -13.07
N PRO A 53 -29.21 23.04 -12.05
CA PRO A 53 -30.53 23.35 -11.50
C PRO A 53 -31.53 23.87 -12.55
N GLU A 54 -31.04 24.63 -13.55
CA GLU A 54 -31.85 25.18 -14.63
C GLU A 54 -32.45 24.07 -15.52
N LEU A 55 -31.72 22.97 -15.72
CA LEU A 55 -32.16 21.84 -16.55
C LEU A 55 -33.23 20.99 -15.86
N GLU A 56 -33.11 20.81 -14.54
CA GLU A 56 -34.11 20.11 -13.72
C GLU A 56 -35.45 20.86 -13.67
N SER A 57 -35.40 22.20 -13.73
CA SER A 57 -36.60 23.05 -13.73
C SER A 57 -37.44 22.95 -15.01
N LEU A 58 -36.85 22.46 -16.12
CA LEU A 58 -37.46 22.47 -17.45
C LEU A 58 -38.44 21.30 -17.73
N ALA A 59 -38.67 20.39 -16.77
CA ALA A 59 -39.63 19.27 -16.86
C ALA A 59 -39.62 18.53 -18.23
N LEU A 60 -38.42 18.33 -18.79
CA LEU A 60 -38.22 17.74 -20.12
C LEU A 60 -38.46 16.22 -20.10
N ASN A 61 -38.89 15.65 -21.24
CA ASN A 61 -38.90 14.19 -21.41
C ASN A 61 -37.46 13.63 -21.38
N GLY A 62 -37.27 12.39 -20.93
CA GLY A 62 -35.94 11.79 -20.74
C GLY A 62 -34.99 11.91 -21.96
N SER A 63 -35.50 11.66 -23.17
CA SER A 63 -34.70 11.78 -24.41
C SER A 63 -34.32 13.23 -24.76
N GLN A 64 -35.15 14.20 -24.38
CA GLN A 64 -34.89 15.62 -24.60
C GLN A 64 -33.86 16.16 -23.60
N ALA A 65 -33.96 15.72 -22.34
CA ALA A 65 -33.01 16.06 -21.29
C ALA A 65 -31.59 15.56 -21.63
N GLU A 66 -31.48 14.33 -22.14
CA GLU A 66 -30.20 13.71 -22.49
C GLU A 66 -29.52 14.39 -23.69
N MET A 67 -30.28 14.72 -24.74
CA MET A 67 -29.77 15.49 -25.88
C MET A 67 -29.30 16.89 -25.48
N LEU A 68 -30.08 17.59 -24.65
CA LEU A 68 -29.74 18.94 -24.22
C LEU A 68 -28.53 18.93 -23.29
N ARG A 69 -28.44 17.94 -22.39
CA ARG A 69 -27.30 17.74 -21.51
C ARG A 69 -26.01 17.50 -22.29
N GLY A 70 -26.03 16.66 -23.33
CA GLY A 70 -24.85 16.42 -24.18
C GLY A 70 -24.35 17.65 -24.95
N LEU A 71 -25.17 18.70 -25.07
CA LEU A 71 -24.79 19.98 -25.67
C LEU A 71 -24.31 20.99 -24.60
N VAL A 72 -24.91 20.95 -23.41
CA VAL A 72 -24.71 21.92 -22.33
C VAL A 72 -23.54 21.56 -21.42
N VAL A 73 -23.33 20.26 -21.16
CA VAL A 73 -22.26 19.73 -20.32
C VAL A 73 -21.15 19.19 -21.21
N SER A 74 -19.90 19.37 -20.77
CA SER A 74 -18.75 18.77 -21.42
C SER A 74 -18.71 17.25 -21.24
N ARG A 75 -18.01 16.54 -22.15
CA ARG A 75 -17.94 15.06 -22.09
C ARG A 75 -17.28 14.51 -20.82
N ASP A 76 -16.42 15.31 -20.21
CA ASP A 76 -15.75 15.06 -18.95
C ASP A 76 -16.58 15.50 -17.72
N GLU A 77 -17.82 15.98 -17.91
CA GLU A 77 -18.73 16.41 -16.83
C GLU A 77 -18.19 17.53 -15.92
N CYS A 78 -17.13 18.22 -16.38
CA CYS A 78 -16.41 19.21 -15.57
C CYS A 78 -16.73 20.66 -15.90
N SER A 79 -17.38 20.92 -17.03
CA SER A 79 -17.71 22.27 -17.46
C SER A 79 -19.10 22.34 -18.07
N VAL A 80 -19.77 23.45 -17.80
CA VAL A 80 -21.14 23.71 -18.25
C VAL A 80 -21.16 24.99 -19.06
N LEU A 81 -22.03 25.06 -20.07
CA LEU A 81 -22.32 26.33 -20.72
C LEU A 81 -22.85 27.34 -19.71
N SER A 82 -22.31 28.54 -19.79
CA SER A 82 -22.62 29.59 -18.83
C SER A 82 -24.14 29.85 -18.68
N PRO A 83 -24.66 30.07 -17.46
CA PRO A 83 -26.10 30.26 -17.22
C PRO A 83 -26.71 31.43 -18.01
N TRP A 84 -25.91 32.47 -18.31
CA TRP A 84 -26.34 33.60 -19.14
C TRP A 84 -26.58 33.18 -20.60
N MET A 85 -25.84 32.21 -21.12
CA MET A 85 -26.06 31.65 -22.46
C MET A 85 -27.34 30.84 -22.49
N LEU A 86 -27.56 29.97 -21.50
CA LEU A 86 -28.78 29.17 -21.35
C LEU A 86 -30.03 30.07 -21.32
N ASN A 87 -30.00 31.14 -20.53
CA ASN A 87 -31.11 32.09 -20.40
C ASN A 87 -31.32 32.95 -21.68
N LYS A 88 -30.23 33.36 -22.35
CA LYS A 88 -30.29 34.16 -23.58
C LYS A 88 -30.75 33.33 -24.79
N SER A 89 -30.43 32.04 -24.82
CA SER A 89 -30.73 31.17 -25.96
C SER A 89 -32.20 30.85 -26.17
N ARG A 90 -33.11 31.27 -25.25
CA ARG A 90 -34.56 30.99 -25.26
C ARG A 90 -34.84 29.61 -25.86
N LEU A 91 -34.65 28.58 -25.03
CA LEU A 91 -34.98 27.19 -25.37
C LEU A 91 -36.50 27.09 -25.61
N ASP A 92 -36.92 27.43 -26.82
CA ASP A 92 -38.32 27.39 -27.24
C ASP A 92 -38.66 25.97 -27.68
N LEU A 93 -39.70 25.40 -27.07
CA LEU A 93 -40.32 24.15 -27.52
C LEU A 93 -41.09 24.42 -28.81
N LEU A 94 -40.61 23.88 -29.93
CA LEU A 94 -41.32 23.97 -31.20
C LEU A 94 -42.60 23.11 -31.15
N PRO A 95 -43.65 23.49 -31.89
CA PRO A 95 -44.84 22.67 -32.04
C PRO A 95 -44.45 21.30 -32.64
N GLY A 96 -44.66 20.23 -31.88
CA GLY A 96 -44.17 18.87 -32.17
C GLY A 96 -43.18 18.30 -31.15
N GLY A 97 -42.80 19.06 -30.11
CA GLY A 97 -41.94 18.57 -29.03
C GLY A 97 -40.45 18.55 -29.38
N LEU A 98 -40.02 19.33 -30.37
CA LEU A 98 -38.61 19.50 -30.73
C LEU A 98 -38.05 20.75 -30.04
N LEU A 99 -36.92 20.62 -29.34
CA LEU A 99 -36.22 21.76 -28.73
C LEU A 99 -35.47 22.55 -29.80
N ASN A 100 -35.68 23.87 -29.88
CA ASN A 100 -34.87 24.73 -30.73
C ASN A 100 -33.54 25.08 -30.05
N VAL A 101 -32.43 24.51 -30.53
CA VAL A 101 -31.08 24.67 -29.94
C VAL A 101 -30.17 25.56 -30.78
N SER A 102 -30.67 26.17 -31.86
CA SER A 102 -29.86 27.00 -32.78
C SER A 102 -29.23 28.23 -32.11
N GLY A 103 -29.87 28.76 -31.05
CA GLY A 103 -29.33 29.88 -30.27
C GLY A 103 -28.07 29.53 -29.46
N LEU A 104 -27.94 28.27 -29.03
CA LEU A 104 -26.78 27.76 -28.29
C LEU A 104 -25.56 27.50 -29.19
N LEU A 105 -25.77 27.21 -30.47
CA LEU A 105 -24.70 26.94 -31.45
C LEU A 105 -24.10 28.21 -32.07
N ASN A 106 -24.85 29.32 -32.08
CA ASN A 106 -24.46 30.58 -32.73
C ASN A 106 -23.63 31.52 -31.86
N HIS A 107 -23.74 31.41 -30.54
CA HIS A 107 -22.89 32.14 -29.60
C HIS A 107 -21.74 31.21 -29.19
N GLY A 108 -20.49 31.68 -29.29
CA GLY A 108 -19.32 30.88 -28.92
C GLY A 108 -19.49 30.22 -27.55
N LEU A 109 -19.13 28.94 -27.46
CA LEU A 109 -19.37 28.09 -26.30
C LEU A 109 -18.42 28.46 -25.14
N GLU A 110 -18.67 29.59 -24.47
CA GLU A 110 -17.95 29.93 -23.23
C GLU A 110 -18.48 29.07 -22.08
N ARG A 111 -17.61 28.18 -21.59
CA ARG A 111 -17.91 27.21 -20.54
C ARG A 111 -17.36 27.69 -19.19
N GLN A 112 -18.12 27.44 -18.14
CA GLN A 112 -17.75 27.68 -16.75
C GLN A 112 -17.55 26.34 -16.03
N PRO A 113 -16.70 26.30 -14.97
CA PRO A 113 -16.52 25.09 -14.19
C PRO A 113 -17.82 24.69 -13.48
N CYS A 114 -18.09 23.38 -13.41
CA CYS A 114 -19.22 22.87 -12.64
C CYS A 114 -18.98 23.06 -11.13
N GLU A 115 -20.01 23.50 -10.40
CA GLU A 115 -19.92 23.74 -8.95
C GLU A 115 -20.46 22.59 -8.09
N LYS A 116 -21.39 21.78 -8.63
CA LYS A 116 -22.09 20.73 -7.88
C LYS A 116 -22.13 19.44 -8.67
N PHE A 117 -21.85 18.33 -7.98
CA PHE A 117 -21.75 17.02 -8.60
C PHE A 117 -22.69 16.02 -7.92
N VAL A 118 -23.22 15.10 -8.72
CA VAL A 118 -23.87 13.88 -8.26
C VAL A 118 -22.99 12.71 -8.64
N TYR A 119 -22.57 11.96 -7.63
CA TYR A 119 -21.68 10.81 -7.77
C TYR A 119 -22.49 9.51 -7.90
N ASP A 120 -21.99 8.58 -8.70
CA ASP A 120 -22.53 7.23 -8.76
C ASP A 120 -22.29 6.49 -7.43
N LYS A 121 -23.32 5.76 -6.98
CA LYS A 121 -23.36 5.04 -5.69
C LYS A 121 -23.43 3.52 -5.83
N THR A 122 -23.13 3.00 -7.02
CA THR A 122 -23.09 1.57 -7.30
C THR A 122 -22.10 0.84 -6.39
N ASP A 123 -20.83 1.25 -6.43
CA ASP A 123 -19.74 0.62 -5.68
C ASP A 123 -19.57 1.19 -4.26
N PHE A 124 -19.64 2.52 -4.12
CA PHE A 124 -19.43 3.22 -2.85
C PHE A 124 -20.59 4.18 -2.54
N ASP A 125 -21.02 4.24 -1.29
CA ASP A 125 -21.97 5.26 -0.83
C ASP A 125 -21.30 6.63 -0.67
N GLU A 126 -20.03 6.65 -0.24
CA GLU A 126 -19.20 7.84 -0.07
C GLU A 126 -17.71 7.47 -0.07
N THR A 127 -16.89 8.23 -0.82
CA THR A 127 -15.42 8.19 -0.80
C THR A 127 -14.82 9.55 -0.40
N VAL A 128 -13.50 9.61 -0.17
CA VAL A 128 -12.85 10.89 0.16
C VAL A 128 -13.02 11.91 -0.97
N PRO A 129 -12.84 11.56 -2.26
CA PRO A 129 -13.15 12.46 -3.36
C PRO A 129 -14.58 12.95 -3.41
N THR A 130 -15.58 12.11 -3.11
CA THR A 130 -16.99 12.54 -3.13
C THR A 130 -17.35 13.44 -1.95
N GLN A 131 -16.69 13.28 -0.80
CA GLN A 131 -16.97 14.09 0.38
C GLN A 131 -16.38 15.51 0.27
N PHE A 132 -15.21 15.65 -0.36
CA PHE A 132 -14.50 16.93 -0.51
C PHE A 132 -14.57 17.51 -1.94
N ASP A 133 -15.43 16.96 -2.80
CA ASP A 133 -15.59 17.36 -4.21
C ASP A 133 -14.26 17.48 -4.98
N LEU A 134 -13.43 16.43 -4.88
CA LEU A 134 -12.10 16.38 -5.49
C LEU A 134 -12.13 15.91 -6.94
N VAL A 135 -13.03 16.46 -7.74
CA VAL A 135 -13.14 16.19 -9.18
C VAL A 135 -12.76 17.41 -10.01
N CYS A 136 -12.61 17.23 -11.32
CA CYS A 136 -12.36 18.31 -12.27
C CYS A 136 -11.12 19.16 -11.92
N SER A 137 -11.28 20.45 -11.57
CA SER A 137 -10.16 21.31 -11.18
C SER A 137 -9.36 20.76 -10.00
N HIS A 138 -10.01 20.00 -9.12
CA HIS A 138 -9.41 19.39 -7.93
C HIS A 138 -9.06 17.90 -8.11
N GLY A 139 -9.29 17.33 -9.30
CA GLY A 139 -9.03 15.92 -9.62
C GLY A 139 -7.57 15.47 -9.48
N HIS A 140 -6.62 16.41 -9.44
CA HIS A 140 -5.21 16.12 -9.24
C HIS A 140 -4.83 15.90 -7.75
N LEU A 141 -5.69 16.32 -6.80
CA LEU A 141 -5.38 16.27 -5.37
C LEU A 141 -5.25 14.84 -4.81
N PRO A 142 -6.09 13.86 -5.20
CA PRO A 142 -5.89 12.46 -4.80
C PRO A 142 -4.54 11.89 -5.27
N SER A 143 -4.16 12.10 -6.53
CA SER A 143 -2.86 11.66 -7.08
C SER A 143 -1.68 12.37 -6.40
N MET A 144 -1.83 13.64 -6.07
CA MET A 144 -0.84 14.39 -5.30
C MET A 144 -0.69 13.82 -3.89
N LEU A 145 -1.78 13.40 -3.24
CA LEU A 145 -1.74 12.78 -1.92
C LEU A 145 -0.97 11.45 -1.94
N TYR A 146 -1.18 10.58 -2.94
CA TYR A 146 -0.33 9.38 -3.11
C TYR A 146 1.15 9.71 -3.21
N SER A 147 1.48 10.72 -4.01
CA SER A 147 2.86 11.15 -4.22
C SER A 147 3.48 11.67 -2.91
N LEU A 148 2.74 12.49 -2.16
CA LEU A 148 3.17 13.00 -0.86
C LEU A 148 3.31 11.89 0.20
N CYS A 149 2.38 10.92 0.23
CA CYS A 149 2.49 9.76 1.10
C CYS A 149 3.75 8.94 0.80
N THR A 150 4.06 8.72 -0.49
CA THR A 150 5.28 8.02 -0.92
C THR A 150 6.55 8.75 -0.48
N VAL A 151 6.60 10.07 -0.63
CA VAL A 151 7.70 10.90 -0.11
C VAL A 151 7.80 10.78 1.42
N GLY A 152 6.67 10.78 2.12
CA GLY A 152 6.57 10.53 3.55
C GLY A 152 7.21 9.21 3.94
N SER A 153 6.88 8.11 3.26
CA SER A 153 7.45 6.78 3.51
C SER A 153 8.97 6.74 3.33
N VAL A 154 9.52 7.45 2.34
CA VAL A 154 10.99 7.55 2.15
C VAL A 154 11.66 8.24 3.34
N LEU A 155 11.11 9.39 3.77
CA LEU A 155 11.65 10.12 4.91
C LEU A 155 11.54 9.30 6.21
N GLY A 156 10.39 8.66 6.40
CA GLY A 156 10.13 7.76 7.51
C GLY A 156 11.13 6.61 7.59
N THR A 157 11.48 6.03 6.43
CA THR A 157 12.42 4.92 6.37
C THR A 157 13.79 5.26 6.95
N LEU A 158 14.30 6.45 6.66
CA LEU A 158 15.58 6.91 7.18
C LEU A 158 15.50 7.23 8.68
N LEU A 159 14.43 7.93 9.10
CA LEU A 159 14.28 8.40 10.47
C LEU A 159 14.01 7.24 11.43
N PHE A 160 12.98 6.45 11.16
CA PHE A 160 12.51 5.42 12.05
C PHE A 160 13.36 4.14 11.96
N GLY A 161 14.04 3.90 10.84
CA GLY A 161 15.10 2.90 10.76
C GLY A 161 16.24 3.20 11.74
N PHE A 162 16.75 4.43 11.72
CA PHE A 162 17.78 4.88 12.67
C PHE A 162 17.29 4.82 14.13
N MET A 163 16.04 5.20 14.39
CA MET A 163 15.45 5.08 15.72
C MET A 163 15.35 3.63 16.19
N ALA A 164 14.97 2.69 15.32
CA ALA A 164 14.87 1.27 15.65
C ALA A 164 16.23 0.68 16.09
N ASP A 165 17.31 1.10 15.45
CA ASP A 165 18.66 0.65 15.79
C ASP A 165 19.19 1.31 17.08
N ARG A 166 18.71 2.52 17.44
CA ARG A 166 19.13 3.26 18.64
C ARG A 166 18.31 2.98 19.89
N LEU A 167 16.98 2.98 19.78
CA LEU A 167 16.04 2.85 20.90
C LEU A 167 15.63 1.40 21.16
N GLY A 168 15.80 0.52 20.18
CA GLY A 168 15.39 -0.88 20.23
C GLY A 168 14.22 -1.15 19.30
N ARG A 169 14.17 -2.39 18.79
CA ARG A 169 13.18 -2.82 17.79
C ARG A 169 11.79 -2.81 18.40
N ARG A 170 11.63 -3.39 19.60
CA ARG A 170 10.32 -3.51 20.27
C ARG A 170 9.72 -2.15 20.63
N ILE A 171 10.49 -1.28 21.28
CA ILE A 171 10.01 0.04 21.72
C ILE A 171 9.63 0.90 20.51
N THR A 172 10.47 0.88 19.47
CA THR A 172 10.21 1.63 18.24
C THR A 172 8.94 1.15 17.57
N PHE A 173 8.79 -0.16 17.33
CA PHE A 173 7.57 -0.72 16.74
C PHE A 173 6.29 -0.33 17.49
N LEU A 174 6.29 -0.44 18.82
CA LEU A 174 5.11 -0.15 19.64
C LEU A 174 4.79 1.35 19.65
N THR A 175 5.80 2.21 19.65
CA THR A 175 5.61 3.66 19.57
C THR A 175 5.04 4.04 18.21
N LEU A 176 5.57 3.49 17.12
CA LEU A 176 5.06 3.74 15.77
C LEU A 176 3.63 3.23 15.61
N ALA A 177 3.29 2.07 16.18
CA ALA A 177 1.92 1.54 16.15
C ALA A 177 0.92 2.47 16.87
N ILE A 178 1.31 3.05 18.01
CA ILE A 178 0.47 4.03 18.73
C ILE A 178 0.30 5.30 17.92
N VAL A 179 1.40 5.84 17.35
CA VAL A 179 1.33 7.05 16.52
C VAL A 179 0.47 6.79 15.28
N ALA A 180 0.63 5.63 14.62
CA ALA A 180 -0.16 5.23 13.46
C ALA A 180 -1.66 5.14 13.77
N LEU A 181 -2.03 4.59 14.93
CA LEU A 181 -3.42 4.56 15.37
C LEU A 181 -3.96 5.99 15.58
N ILE A 182 -3.21 6.86 16.25
CA ILE A 182 -3.63 8.24 16.52
C ILE A 182 -3.79 9.03 15.22
N THR A 183 -2.81 8.96 14.32
CA THR A 183 -2.84 9.70 13.05
C THR A 183 -3.93 9.18 12.12
N SER A 184 -4.17 7.85 12.08
CA SER A 184 -5.22 7.24 11.26
C SER A 184 -6.62 7.55 11.78
N CYS A 185 -6.83 7.49 13.10
CA CYS A 185 -8.09 7.92 13.71
C CYS A 185 -8.33 9.41 13.48
N GLY A 186 -7.29 10.25 13.64
CA GLY A 186 -7.36 11.68 13.36
C GLY A 186 -7.72 11.97 11.90
N ALA A 187 -7.15 11.25 10.95
CA ALA A 187 -7.49 11.37 9.53
C ALA A 187 -8.94 10.91 9.27
N THR A 188 -9.39 9.84 9.92
CA THR A 188 -10.78 9.36 9.75
C THR A 188 -11.82 10.38 10.25
N LEU A 189 -11.47 11.13 11.29
CA LEU A 189 -12.35 12.13 11.92
C LEU A 189 -12.19 13.54 11.33
N SER A 190 -11.33 13.72 10.32
CA SER A 190 -11.05 15.06 9.79
C SER A 190 -12.20 15.58 8.93
N GLY A 191 -12.67 16.80 9.23
CA GLY A 191 -13.67 17.51 8.40
C GLY A 191 -13.06 18.40 7.32
N ASN A 192 -11.74 18.37 7.12
CA ASN A 192 -11.03 19.21 6.14
C ASN A 192 -9.98 18.37 5.39
N PHE A 193 -9.97 18.49 4.06
CA PHE A 193 -9.07 17.72 3.19
C PHE A 193 -7.58 17.98 3.45
N ILE A 194 -7.16 19.21 3.75
CA ILE A 194 -5.75 19.52 4.04
C ILE A 194 -5.33 18.83 5.34
N PHE A 195 -6.18 18.89 6.36
CA PHE A 195 -5.90 18.21 7.63
C PHE A 195 -5.87 16.69 7.47
N PHE A 196 -6.81 16.13 6.69
CA PHE A 196 -6.80 14.73 6.26
C PHE A 196 -5.47 14.36 5.60
N ALA A 197 -5.06 15.13 4.59
CA ALA A 197 -3.86 14.89 3.80
C ALA A 197 -2.59 14.94 4.67
N VAL A 198 -2.46 15.93 5.56
CA VAL A 198 -1.31 16.04 6.48
C VAL A 198 -1.23 14.82 7.39
N LEU A 199 -2.34 14.40 8.01
CA LEU A 199 -2.35 13.23 8.87
C LEU A 199 -2.08 11.93 8.10
N ARG A 200 -2.55 11.83 6.86
CA ARG A 200 -2.26 10.68 5.98
C ARG A 200 -0.80 10.63 5.56
N VAL A 201 -0.17 11.76 5.26
CA VAL A 201 1.27 11.83 4.98
C VAL A 201 2.08 11.44 6.22
N LEU A 202 1.70 11.94 7.41
CA LEU A 202 2.33 11.53 8.67
C LEU A 202 2.16 10.02 8.92
N THR A 203 0.98 9.48 8.65
CA THR A 203 0.72 8.03 8.76
C THR A 203 1.63 7.25 7.81
N ALA A 204 1.72 7.67 6.55
CA ALA A 204 2.54 7.05 5.51
C ALA A 204 4.05 7.04 5.84
N THR A 205 4.54 7.97 6.67
CA THR A 205 5.93 7.93 7.16
C THR A 205 6.21 6.72 8.05
N LEU A 206 5.18 6.15 8.68
CA LEU A 206 5.32 5.04 9.62
C LEU A 206 5.27 3.68 8.89
N ASP A 207 4.62 3.62 7.73
CA ASP A 207 4.32 2.40 6.99
C ASP A 207 5.52 1.46 6.85
N PRO A 208 6.70 1.89 6.35
CA PRO A 208 7.77 0.95 6.04
C PRO A 208 8.35 0.28 7.28
N GLN A 209 8.34 0.95 8.43
CA GLN A 209 8.88 0.40 9.68
C GLN A 209 7.88 -0.51 10.39
N LEU A 210 6.58 -0.27 10.22
CA LEU A 210 5.54 -1.17 10.71
C LEU A 210 5.62 -2.54 10.01
N GLU A 211 6.05 -2.59 8.77
CA GLU A 211 6.34 -3.83 8.05
C GLU A 211 7.69 -4.44 8.43
N GLN A 212 8.76 -3.64 8.38
CA GLN A 212 10.13 -4.15 8.46
C GLN A 212 10.52 -4.61 9.87
N ILE A 213 10.09 -3.91 10.92
CA ILE A 213 10.54 -4.23 12.28
C ILE A 213 10.07 -5.61 12.74
N PRO A 214 8.79 -6.01 12.58
CA PRO A 214 8.34 -7.37 12.90
C PRO A 214 9.16 -8.45 12.19
N TYR A 215 9.45 -8.26 10.91
CA TYR A 215 10.26 -9.18 10.13
C TYR A 215 11.70 -9.28 10.67
N ILE A 216 12.33 -8.14 10.98
CA ILE A 216 13.71 -8.12 11.50
C ILE A 216 13.79 -8.76 12.89
N ILE A 217 12.83 -8.48 13.79
CA ILE A 217 12.78 -9.15 15.10
C ILE A 217 12.72 -10.66 14.92
N MET A 218 11.90 -11.16 14.00
CA MET A 218 11.84 -12.59 13.72
C MET A 218 13.15 -13.13 13.17
N LEU A 219 13.81 -12.44 12.24
CA LEU A 219 15.11 -12.84 11.70
C LEU A 219 16.22 -12.90 12.74
N GLU A 220 16.16 -12.03 13.75
CA GLU A 220 17.13 -11.98 14.85
C GLU A 220 16.87 -13.06 15.93
N LEU A 221 15.68 -13.68 15.93
CA LEU A 221 15.27 -14.74 16.86
C LEU A 221 15.34 -16.16 16.27
N VAL A 222 15.59 -16.29 14.96
CA VAL A 222 15.73 -17.58 14.27
C VAL A 222 17.13 -17.77 13.71
N GLY A 223 17.54 -19.03 13.61
CA GLY A 223 18.80 -19.41 12.95
C GLY A 223 18.78 -19.16 11.44
N PRO A 224 19.96 -19.17 10.78
CA PRO A 224 20.13 -18.86 9.37
C PRO A 224 19.27 -19.74 8.44
N ASP A 225 19.12 -21.03 8.77
CA ASP A 225 18.37 -22.00 7.96
C ASP A 225 16.88 -21.67 7.81
N GLN A 226 16.31 -20.96 8.79
CA GLN A 226 14.88 -20.63 8.80
C GLN A 226 14.58 -19.24 8.23
N ARG A 227 15.59 -18.44 7.87
CA ARG A 227 15.38 -17.08 7.36
C ARG A 227 14.58 -17.07 6.07
N THR A 228 14.82 -18.03 5.18
CA THR A 228 14.03 -18.19 3.94
C THR A 228 12.58 -18.55 4.23
N LEU A 229 12.32 -19.37 5.25
CA LEU A 229 10.96 -19.67 5.69
C LEU A 229 10.26 -18.41 6.23
N MET A 230 10.93 -17.62 7.07
CA MET A 230 10.35 -16.37 7.61
C MET A 230 9.99 -15.38 6.49
N MET A 231 10.85 -15.27 5.48
CA MET A 231 10.58 -14.45 4.30
C MET A 231 9.34 -14.95 3.55
N GLY A 232 9.25 -16.26 3.29
CA GLY A 232 8.09 -16.86 2.63
C GLY A 232 6.78 -16.66 3.41
N VAL A 233 6.82 -16.80 4.74
CA VAL A 233 5.65 -16.56 5.61
C VAL A 233 5.24 -15.09 5.56
N SER A 234 6.19 -14.16 5.59
CA SER A 234 5.90 -12.72 5.46
C SER A 234 5.25 -12.39 4.12
N CYS A 235 5.78 -12.92 3.01
CA CYS A 235 5.19 -12.72 1.68
C CYS A 235 3.77 -13.29 1.59
N LEU A 236 3.55 -14.52 2.05
CA LEU A 236 2.22 -15.14 2.03
C LEU A 236 1.22 -14.41 2.93
N SER A 237 1.67 -13.92 4.08
CA SER A 237 0.86 -13.11 4.98
C SER A 237 0.44 -11.79 4.34
N TRP A 238 1.37 -11.09 3.68
CA TRP A 238 1.08 -9.88 2.91
C TRP A 238 0.01 -10.15 1.84
N THR A 239 0.23 -11.18 1.01
CA THR A 239 -0.72 -11.56 -0.04
C THR A 239 -2.09 -11.94 0.55
N PHE A 240 -2.13 -12.62 1.69
CA PHE A 240 -3.37 -12.95 2.38
C PHE A 240 -4.14 -11.70 2.81
N GLY A 241 -3.45 -10.70 3.38
CA GLY A 241 -4.05 -9.41 3.71
C GLY A 241 -4.60 -8.68 2.48
N MET A 242 -3.80 -8.63 1.41
CA MET A 242 -4.17 -8.04 0.12
C MET A 242 -5.41 -8.70 -0.50
N CYS A 243 -5.55 -10.02 -0.39
CA CYS A 243 -6.72 -10.74 -0.91
C CYS A 243 -8.01 -10.41 -0.14
N ILE A 244 -7.92 -10.11 1.16
CA ILE A 244 -9.09 -9.84 2.00
C ILE A 244 -9.50 -8.37 1.94
N LEU A 245 -8.54 -7.46 1.79
CA LEU A 245 -8.78 -6.02 1.71
C LEU A 245 -9.92 -5.60 0.75
N PRO A 246 -9.98 -6.06 -0.52
CA PRO A 246 -11.05 -5.65 -1.44
C PRO A 246 -12.44 -6.10 -0.98
N LEU A 247 -12.55 -7.27 -0.33
CA LEU A 247 -13.81 -7.73 0.27
C LEU A 247 -14.23 -6.79 1.41
N VAL A 248 -13.29 -6.39 2.27
CA VAL A 248 -13.57 -5.44 3.35
C VAL A 248 -13.95 -4.07 2.80
N ALA A 249 -13.28 -3.60 1.74
CA ALA A 249 -13.62 -2.35 1.08
C ALA A 249 -15.04 -2.39 0.48
N TYR A 250 -15.39 -3.48 -0.21
CA TYR A 250 -16.72 -3.70 -0.78
C TYR A 250 -17.83 -3.70 0.29
N LEU A 251 -17.60 -4.39 1.42
CA LEU A 251 -18.58 -4.46 2.51
C LEU A 251 -18.70 -3.16 3.31
N SER A 252 -17.64 -2.33 3.35
CA SER A 252 -17.62 -1.09 4.13
C SER A 252 -18.51 -0.01 3.53
N ARG A 253 -18.61 0.03 2.18
CA ARG A 253 -19.37 0.99 1.35
C ARG A 253 -19.02 2.48 1.51
N THR A 254 -18.53 2.90 2.68
CA THR A 254 -18.14 4.27 3.01
C THR A 254 -16.66 4.31 3.40
N TRP A 255 -15.95 5.35 2.98
CA TRP A 255 -14.55 5.55 3.33
C TRP A 255 -14.34 5.65 4.85
N PHE A 256 -15.30 6.22 5.59
CA PHE A 256 -15.23 6.33 7.05
C PHE A 256 -15.14 4.96 7.73
N VAL A 257 -16.03 4.02 7.35
CA VAL A 257 -16.05 2.66 7.91
C VAL A 257 -14.78 1.91 7.52
N LEU A 258 -14.34 2.01 6.26
CA LEU A 258 -13.11 1.37 5.80
C LEU A 258 -11.88 1.91 6.54
N SER A 259 -11.81 3.24 6.71
CA SER A 259 -10.73 3.90 7.45
C SER A 259 -10.75 3.51 8.93
N ALA A 260 -11.93 3.39 9.56
CA ALA A 260 -12.06 2.94 10.94
C ALA A 260 -11.65 1.47 11.13
N ILE A 261 -12.04 0.57 10.22
CA ILE A 261 -11.64 -0.84 10.27
C ILE A 261 -10.12 -0.98 10.12
N THR A 262 -9.54 -0.29 9.14
CA THR A 262 -8.10 -0.35 8.85
C THR A 262 -7.27 0.30 9.96
N ALA A 263 -7.72 1.41 10.54
CA ALA A 263 -7.12 2.00 11.74
C ALA A 263 -7.21 1.05 12.94
N GLY A 264 -8.39 0.43 13.16
CA GLY A 264 -8.59 -0.58 14.20
C GLY A 264 -7.69 -1.82 14.03
N GLY A 265 -7.34 -2.17 12.79
CA GLY A 265 -6.38 -3.22 12.45
C GLY A 265 -4.97 -3.01 13.03
N THR A 266 -4.63 -1.79 13.47
CA THR A 266 -3.36 -1.50 14.16
C THR A 266 -3.40 -1.78 15.66
N ILE A 267 -4.59 -1.90 16.27
CA ILE A 267 -4.74 -2.15 17.72
C ILE A 267 -4.07 -3.45 18.17
N PRO A 268 -4.17 -4.59 17.44
CA PRO A 268 -3.42 -5.80 17.76
C PRO A 268 -1.91 -5.58 17.91
N PHE A 269 -1.33 -4.61 17.18
CA PHE A 269 0.10 -4.32 17.26
C PHE A 269 0.51 -3.85 18.66
N ILE A 270 -0.35 -3.06 19.30
CA ILE A 270 -0.15 -2.56 20.66
C ILE A 270 -0.28 -3.70 21.69
N LEU A 271 -1.18 -4.65 21.45
CA LEU A 271 -1.38 -5.81 22.33
C LEU A 271 -0.15 -6.74 22.38
N TYR A 272 0.69 -6.72 21.34
CA TYR A 272 1.95 -7.47 21.33
C TYR A 272 2.99 -6.94 22.32
N TRP A 273 2.78 -5.80 22.99
CA TRP A 273 3.69 -5.26 24.00
C TRP A 273 4.11 -6.31 25.03
N LYS A 274 3.19 -7.17 25.52
CA LYS A 274 3.53 -8.18 26.53
C LYS A 274 4.21 -9.43 25.99
N PHE A 275 3.96 -9.78 24.72
CA PHE A 275 4.42 -11.02 24.11
C PHE A 275 5.77 -10.88 23.41
N LEU A 276 6.03 -9.69 22.86
CA LEU A 276 7.24 -9.40 22.11
C LEU A 276 8.42 -9.23 23.05
N THR A 277 9.47 -10.01 22.85
CA THR A 277 10.77 -9.81 23.50
C THR A 277 11.60 -8.85 22.67
N GLU A 278 12.48 -8.09 23.32
CA GLU A 278 13.47 -7.32 22.58
C GLU A 278 14.49 -8.27 21.94
N SER A 279 15.11 -7.81 20.85
CA SER A 279 16.13 -8.58 20.15
C SER A 279 17.36 -8.84 21.03
N PRO A 280 17.75 -10.10 21.27
CA PRO A 280 18.96 -10.41 22.04
C PRO A 280 20.21 -9.87 21.36
N ARG A 281 20.25 -9.88 20.02
CA ARG A 281 21.37 -9.34 19.25
C ARG A 281 21.52 -7.83 19.43
N TRP A 282 20.40 -7.11 19.39
CA TRP A 282 20.39 -5.68 19.65
C TRP A 282 20.81 -5.36 21.10
N LEU A 283 20.32 -6.12 22.09
CA LEU A 283 20.71 -5.94 23.49
C LEU A 283 22.23 -6.12 23.69
N LEU A 284 22.84 -7.10 23.03
CA LEU A 284 24.29 -7.28 23.04
C LEU A 284 25.02 -6.08 22.40
N SER A 285 24.51 -5.55 21.28
CA SER A 285 25.09 -4.35 20.65
C SER A 285 25.00 -3.08 21.51
N GLN A 286 24.09 -3.05 22.48
CA GLN A 286 23.91 -1.95 23.43
C GLN A 286 24.61 -2.20 24.77
N ASN A 287 25.51 -3.19 24.85
CA ASN A 287 26.20 -3.61 26.08
C ASN A 287 25.26 -4.07 27.23
N ARG A 288 24.05 -4.56 26.91
CA ARG A 288 23.04 -5.02 27.89
C ARG A 288 23.03 -6.55 28.00
N LEU A 289 24.16 -7.12 28.42
CA LEU A 289 24.36 -8.58 28.46
C LEU A 289 23.38 -9.31 29.39
N ALA A 290 23.17 -8.78 30.60
CA ALA A 290 22.28 -9.41 31.58
C ALA A 290 20.85 -9.57 31.05
N GLU A 291 20.36 -8.58 30.31
CA GLU A 291 19.03 -8.62 29.70
C GLU A 291 18.98 -9.57 28.51
N ALA A 292 20.01 -9.58 27.65
CA ALA A 292 20.11 -10.52 26.55
C ALA A 292 20.10 -11.97 27.05
N SER A 293 20.86 -12.25 28.12
CA SER A 293 20.90 -13.56 28.79
C SER A 293 19.53 -13.94 29.39
N ALA A 294 18.85 -13.00 30.06
CA ALA A 294 17.51 -13.23 30.60
C ALA A 294 16.48 -13.57 29.50
N VAL A 295 16.54 -12.87 28.36
CA VAL A 295 15.68 -13.16 27.19
C VAL A 295 15.97 -14.56 26.65
N LEU A 296 17.23 -14.91 26.41
CA LEU A 296 17.61 -16.22 25.88
C LEU A 296 17.26 -17.37 26.83
N ARG A 297 17.43 -17.19 28.15
CA ARG A 297 16.99 -18.17 29.16
C ARG A 297 15.47 -18.37 29.14
N ASN A 298 14.69 -17.31 28.96
CA ASN A 298 13.23 -17.41 28.82
C ASN A 298 12.83 -18.14 27.52
N ILE A 299 13.55 -17.88 26.42
CA ILE A 299 13.35 -18.60 25.16
C ILE A 299 13.66 -20.09 25.34
N ALA A 300 14.80 -20.43 25.96
CA ALA A 300 15.18 -21.81 26.25
C ALA A 300 14.10 -22.52 27.08
N ALA A 301 13.62 -21.88 28.15
CA ALA A 301 12.56 -22.40 29.00
C ALA A 301 11.25 -22.66 28.23
N LYS A 302 10.82 -21.73 27.37
CA LYS A 302 9.63 -21.88 26.52
C LYS A 302 9.79 -22.95 25.44
N ASN A 303 11.02 -23.15 24.97
CA ASN A 303 11.36 -24.22 24.03
C ASN A 303 11.52 -25.59 24.72
N GLY A 304 11.56 -25.64 26.04
CA GLY A 304 11.76 -26.86 26.81
C GLY A 304 13.22 -27.35 26.81
N VAL A 305 14.17 -26.45 26.51
CA VAL A 305 15.60 -26.73 26.48
C VAL A 305 16.28 -26.09 27.69
N ARG A 306 17.28 -26.75 28.26
CA ARG A 306 18.08 -26.15 29.34
C ARG A 306 19.10 -25.18 28.71
N PRO A 307 19.19 -23.93 29.20
CA PRO A 307 20.19 -23.00 28.68
C PRO A 307 21.61 -23.55 28.95
N PRO A 308 22.58 -23.28 28.06
CA PRO A 308 23.98 -23.68 28.25
C PRO A 308 24.53 -23.16 29.57
N ALA A 309 25.33 -23.97 30.27
CA ALA A 309 25.96 -23.57 31.53
C ALA A 309 26.93 -22.40 31.35
N ASP A 310 27.52 -22.28 30.16
CA ASP A 310 28.45 -21.25 29.72
C ASP A 310 27.76 -20.16 28.85
N LEU A 311 26.44 -20.02 28.94
CA LEU A 311 25.68 -19.05 28.14
C LEU A 311 26.22 -17.62 28.33
N ASP A 312 26.44 -17.18 29.57
CA ASP A 312 26.88 -15.81 29.84
C ASP A 312 28.28 -15.54 29.26
N SER A 313 29.20 -16.50 29.34
CA SER A 313 30.55 -16.35 28.78
C SER A 313 30.57 -16.40 27.26
N LYS A 314 29.68 -17.19 26.62
CA LYS A 314 29.47 -17.14 25.16
C LYS A 314 28.92 -15.78 24.74
N LEU A 315 27.95 -15.24 25.47
CA LEU A 315 27.38 -13.92 25.19
C LEU A 315 28.40 -12.79 25.34
N GLU A 316 29.31 -12.87 26.32
CA GLU A 316 30.42 -11.92 26.47
C GLU A 316 31.33 -11.92 25.23
N ARG A 317 31.67 -13.10 24.69
CA ARG A 317 32.48 -13.21 23.46
C ARG A 317 31.78 -12.60 22.25
N VAL A 318 30.50 -12.90 22.07
CA VAL A 318 29.69 -12.31 20.99
C VAL A 318 29.61 -10.79 21.14
N GLN A 319 29.40 -10.27 22.36
CA GLN A 319 29.38 -8.83 22.61
C GLN A 319 30.71 -8.15 22.26
N LEU A 320 31.84 -8.78 22.61
CA LEU A 320 33.17 -8.27 22.26
C LEU A 320 33.38 -8.23 20.74
N GLN A 321 32.91 -9.24 20.01
CA GLN A 321 32.95 -9.26 18.53
C GLN A 321 32.11 -8.13 17.95
N ILE A 322 30.86 -7.98 18.38
CA ILE A 322 29.95 -6.91 17.91
C ILE A 322 30.56 -5.53 18.20
N SER A 323 31.15 -5.34 19.39
CA SER A 323 31.80 -4.08 19.76
C SER A 323 33.05 -3.78 18.92
N ALA A 324 33.80 -4.82 18.55
CA ALA A 324 34.96 -4.69 17.67
C ALA A 324 34.55 -4.35 16.23
N GLU A 325 33.49 -4.99 15.72
CA GLU A 325 32.88 -4.69 14.42
C GLU A 325 32.40 -3.23 14.37
N GLN A 326 31.65 -2.77 15.38
CA GLN A 326 31.16 -1.40 15.49
C GLN A 326 32.28 -0.36 15.52
N LYS A 327 33.37 -0.60 16.26
CA LYS A 327 34.56 0.28 16.26
C LYS A 327 35.22 0.34 14.89
N SER A 328 35.19 -0.76 14.13
CA SER A 328 35.65 -0.78 12.73
C SER A 328 34.71 0.04 11.84
N GLU A 329 33.40 -0.05 12.08
CA GLU A 329 32.36 0.68 11.32
C GLU A 329 32.32 2.18 11.62
N GLU A 330 32.71 2.63 12.82
CA GLU A 330 32.83 4.08 13.13
C GLU A 330 33.82 4.80 12.19
N SER A 331 34.73 4.07 11.55
CA SER A 331 35.63 4.60 10.52
C SER A 331 34.99 4.68 9.12
N ALA A 332 33.85 4.03 8.91
CA ALA A 332 33.13 3.99 7.65
C ALA A 332 32.09 5.11 7.59
N SER A 333 32.21 5.98 6.58
CA SER A 333 31.23 7.03 6.32
C SER A 333 30.11 6.52 5.41
N MET A 334 28.90 7.08 5.51
CA MET A 334 27.86 6.87 4.47
C MET A 334 28.36 7.28 3.07
N LEU A 335 29.34 8.21 3.00
CA LEU A 335 29.98 8.60 1.74
C LEU A 335 30.81 7.47 1.11
N ASP A 336 31.16 6.43 1.87
CA ASP A 336 31.86 5.26 1.36
C ASP A 336 31.00 4.45 0.39
N LEU A 337 29.67 4.50 0.52
CA LEU A 337 28.74 3.84 -0.41
C LEU A 337 28.90 4.39 -1.83
N ILE A 338 29.22 5.67 -1.96
CA ILE A 338 29.42 6.35 -3.25
C ILE A 338 30.90 6.33 -3.65
N SER A 339 31.80 6.43 -2.69
CA SER A 339 33.25 6.53 -2.93
C SER A 339 33.87 5.18 -3.34
N LYS A 340 33.42 4.06 -2.76
CA LYS A 340 33.97 2.73 -3.03
C LYS A 340 33.31 2.15 -4.29
N PRO A 341 34.08 1.79 -5.34
CA PRO A 341 33.52 1.44 -6.66
C PRO A 341 32.62 0.21 -6.65
N ASN A 342 32.93 -0.81 -5.84
CA ASN A 342 32.12 -2.01 -5.71
C ASN A 342 30.80 -1.75 -4.98
N LEU A 343 30.83 -0.94 -3.91
CA LEU A 343 29.63 -0.55 -3.17
C LEU A 343 28.74 0.34 -4.05
N ARG A 344 29.33 1.30 -4.76
CA ARG A 344 28.60 2.15 -5.71
C ARG A 344 27.91 1.34 -6.80
N LYS A 345 28.60 0.34 -7.36
CA LYS A 345 28.01 -0.56 -8.36
C LYS A 345 26.82 -1.32 -7.79
N ASN A 346 26.95 -1.89 -6.59
CA ASN A 346 25.85 -2.62 -5.95
C ASN A 346 24.68 -1.69 -5.60
N LEU A 347 24.96 -0.49 -5.10
CA LEU A 347 23.96 0.54 -4.81
C LEU A 347 23.18 0.89 -6.08
N LEU A 348 23.86 1.21 -7.18
CA LEU A 348 23.22 1.55 -8.46
C LEU A 348 22.35 0.41 -8.98
N ILE A 349 22.86 -0.83 -8.97
CA ILE A 349 22.09 -2.00 -9.44
C ILE A 349 20.84 -2.20 -8.57
N LEU A 350 20.98 -2.18 -7.24
CA LEU A 350 19.85 -2.36 -6.33
C LEU A 350 18.84 -1.23 -6.46
N SER A 351 19.28 0.03 -6.55
CA SER A 351 18.40 1.17 -6.75
C SER A 351 17.61 1.06 -8.05
N LEU A 352 18.23 0.66 -9.16
CA LEU A 352 17.53 0.46 -10.43
C LEU A 352 16.50 -0.68 -10.37
N LEU A 353 16.85 -1.79 -9.70
CA LEU A 353 15.91 -2.90 -9.49
C LEU A 353 14.71 -2.46 -8.64
N TRP A 354 14.95 -1.72 -7.56
CA TRP A 354 13.88 -1.18 -6.72
C TRP A 354 12.99 -0.20 -7.48
N ILE A 355 13.56 0.72 -8.28
CA ILE A 355 12.76 1.63 -9.11
C ILE A 355 11.90 0.84 -10.10
N SER A 356 12.48 -0.13 -10.80
CA SER A 356 11.74 -0.98 -11.75
C SER A 356 10.58 -1.72 -11.07
N ASN A 357 10.83 -2.25 -9.87
CA ASN A 357 9.81 -2.95 -9.09
C ASN A 357 8.71 -1.99 -8.62
N SER A 358 9.07 -0.84 -8.05
CA SER A 358 8.10 0.15 -7.57
C SER A 358 7.22 0.70 -8.69
N CYS A 359 7.78 0.97 -9.87
CA CYS A 359 7.00 1.42 -11.03
C CYS A 359 6.02 0.35 -11.51
N SER A 360 6.47 -0.90 -11.61
CA SER A 360 5.62 -1.99 -12.13
C SER A 360 4.57 -2.40 -11.11
N TYR A 361 4.99 -2.73 -9.89
CA TYR A 361 4.12 -3.20 -8.81
C TYR A 361 3.19 -2.09 -8.30
N GLY A 362 3.74 -0.92 -7.97
CA GLY A 362 2.95 0.21 -7.47
C GLY A 362 2.03 0.78 -8.55
N GLY A 363 2.51 0.89 -9.79
CA GLY A 363 1.71 1.35 -10.92
C GLY A 363 0.51 0.46 -11.21
N LEU A 364 0.68 -0.87 -11.19
CA LEU A 364 -0.43 -1.82 -11.39
C LEU A 364 -1.49 -1.71 -10.29
N HIS A 365 -1.09 -1.56 -9.03
CA HIS A 365 -2.02 -1.44 -7.92
C HIS A 365 -2.80 -0.12 -7.93
N ILE A 366 -2.14 1.00 -8.22
CA ILE A 366 -2.81 2.30 -8.34
C ILE A 366 -3.75 2.31 -9.56
N ASN A 367 -3.37 1.64 -10.64
CA ASN A 367 -4.17 1.60 -11.88
C ASN A 367 -5.34 0.60 -11.84
N VAL A 368 -5.62 -0.04 -10.69
CA VAL A 368 -6.74 -0.99 -10.53
C VAL A 368 -8.09 -0.37 -10.89
N GLU A 369 -8.27 0.91 -10.56
CA GLU A 369 -9.51 1.65 -10.84
C GLU A 369 -9.74 1.88 -12.34
N ASN A 370 -8.66 1.94 -13.14
CA ASN A 370 -8.75 2.12 -14.58
C ASN A 370 -8.86 0.79 -15.36
N LEU A 371 -8.80 -0.35 -14.67
CA LEU A 371 -9.03 -1.65 -15.28
C LEU A 371 -10.53 -1.87 -15.47
N SER A 372 -10.93 -2.29 -16.68
CA SER A 372 -12.34 -2.59 -16.96
C SER A 372 -12.89 -3.68 -16.02
N GLY A 373 -14.15 -3.55 -15.64
CA GLY A 373 -14.85 -4.51 -14.78
C GLY A 373 -14.92 -4.04 -13.34
N ASN A 374 -14.99 -4.98 -12.40
CA ASN A 374 -15.14 -4.68 -10.98
C ASN A 374 -13.78 -4.46 -10.32
N GLN A 375 -13.55 -3.25 -9.79
CA GLN A 375 -12.28 -2.86 -9.16
C GLN A 375 -11.86 -3.77 -7.98
N PHE A 376 -12.81 -4.26 -7.19
CA PHE A 376 -12.53 -5.14 -6.04
C PHE A 376 -12.04 -6.51 -6.51
N LEU A 377 -12.68 -7.08 -7.53
CA LEU A 377 -12.23 -8.34 -8.14
C LEU A 377 -10.89 -8.18 -8.85
N ASN A 378 -10.68 -7.07 -9.56
CA ASN A 378 -9.40 -6.77 -10.20
C ASN A 378 -8.26 -6.73 -9.18
N PHE A 379 -8.44 -6.03 -8.06
CA PHE A 379 -7.47 -6.02 -6.96
C PHE A 379 -7.26 -7.41 -6.37
N PHE A 380 -8.34 -8.17 -6.13
CA PHE A 380 -8.26 -9.53 -5.60
C PHE A 380 -7.44 -10.46 -6.52
N TYR A 381 -7.67 -10.41 -7.83
CA TYR A 381 -6.92 -11.24 -8.78
C TYR A 381 -5.45 -10.84 -8.87
N LEU A 382 -5.13 -9.54 -8.83
CA LEU A 382 -3.75 -9.08 -8.77
C LEU A 382 -3.03 -9.63 -7.54
N ALA A 383 -3.68 -9.57 -6.37
CA ALA A 383 -3.14 -10.14 -5.14
C ALA A 383 -3.03 -11.67 -5.22
N LEU A 384 -4.05 -12.37 -5.71
CA LEU A 384 -4.10 -13.83 -5.75
C LEU A 384 -2.96 -14.43 -6.59
N VAL A 385 -2.58 -13.76 -7.69
CA VAL A 385 -1.49 -14.20 -8.58
C VAL A 385 -0.11 -14.14 -7.88
N GLU A 386 0.04 -13.37 -6.81
CA GLU A 386 1.30 -13.35 -6.04
C GLU A 386 1.61 -14.70 -5.40
N ILE A 387 0.61 -15.50 -5.02
CA ILE A 387 0.83 -16.80 -4.37
C ILE A 387 1.62 -17.75 -5.28
N PRO A 388 1.13 -18.12 -6.49
CA PRO A 388 1.90 -18.96 -7.40
C PRO A 388 3.18 -18.29 -7.88
N ALA A 389 3.20 -16.95 -8.03
CA ALA A 389 4.41 -16.23 -8.42
C ALA A 389 5.53 -16.34 -7.37
N ASN A 390 5.20 -16.21 -6.09
CA ASN A 390 6.15 -16.35 -4.98
C ASN A 390 6.72 -17.78 -4.90
N LEU A 391 5.88 -18.80 -5.09
CA LEU A 391 6.32 -20.19 -5.12
C LEU A 391 7.22 -20.48 -6.33
N ALA A 392 6.85 -19.99 -7.51
CA ALA A 392 7.66 -20.10 -8.72
C ALA A 392 9.00 -19.38 -8.57
N ALA A 393 9.00 -18.17 -8.01
CA ALA A 393 10.21 -17.41 -7.74
C ALA A 393 11.14 -18.14 -6.78
N TRP A 394 10.60 -18.71 -5.69
CA TRP A 394 11.39 -19.50 -4.75
C TRP A 394 12.02 -20.73 -5.40
N TRP A 395 11.24 -21.47 -6.18
CA TRP A 395 11.74 -22.64 -6.93
C TRP A 395 12.83 -22.25 -7.94
N CYS A 396 12.61 -21.19 -8.73
CA CYS A 396 13.59 -20.68 -9.69
C CYS A 396 14.88 -20.22 -9.00
N MET A 397 14.79 -19.55 -7.85
CA MET A 397 15.96 -19.10 -7.10
C MET A 397 16.83 -20.26 -6.62
N ASN A 398 16.22 -21.40 -6.25
CA ASN A 398 16.95 -22.59 -5.82
C ASN A 398 17.63 -23.31 -6.99
N TYR A 399 17.00 -23.37 -8.16
CA TYR A 399 17.53 -24.10 -9.33
C TYR A 399 18.46 -23.28 -10.22
N PHE A 400 18.06 -22.06 -10.57
CA PHE A 400 18.78 -21.20 -11.54
C PHE A 400 19.63 -20.12 -10.87
N GLY A 401 19.54 -20.02 -9.54
CA GLY A 401 20.20 -18.97 -8.76
C GLY A 401 19.47 -17.63 -8.81
N ARG A 402 19.76 -16.77 -7.83
CA ARG A 402 19.05 -15.49 -7.62
C ARG A 402 19.21 -14.49 -8.78
N ARG A 403 20.39 -14.42 -9.39
CA ARG A 403 20.69 -13.45 -10.46
C ARG A 403 19.85 -13.68 -11.71
N TRP A 404 19.88 -14.90 -12.26
CA TRP A 404 19.16 -15.22 -13.49
C TRP A 404 17.66 -15.27 -13.28
N THR A 405 17.21 -15.71 -12.10
CA THR A 405 15.80 -15.63 -11.71
C THR A 405 15.30 -14.19 -11.73
N SER A 406 16.04 -13.25 -11.12
CA SER A 406 15.66 -11.83 -11.12
C SER A 406 15.62 -11.23 -12.53
N VAL A 407 16.64 -11.51 -13.36
CA VAL A 407 16.67 -11.04 -14.76
C VAL A 407 15.47 -11.55 -15.55
N PHE A 408 15.14 -12.83 -15.45
CA PHE A 408 14.01 -13.43 -16.14
C PHE A 408 12.68 -12.77 -15.77
N PHE A 409 12.38 -12.60 -14.47
CA PHE A 409 11.12 -12.01 -14.02
C PHE A 409 11.00 -10.52 -14.36
N HIS A 410 12.10 -9.76 -14.32
CA HIS A 410 12.08 -8.35 -14.77
C HIS A 410 11.81 -8.23 -16.27
N LEU A 411 12.42 -9.09 -17.09
CA LEU A 411 12.15 -9.12 -18.53
C LEU A 411 10.71 -9.55 -18.83
N LEU A 412 10.19 -10.53 -18.10
CA LEU A 412 8.80 -10.96 -18.20
C LEU A 412 7.82 -9.83 -17.82
N SER A 413 8.10 -9.12 -16.73
CA SER A 413 7.32 -7.94 -16.32
C SER A 413 7.34 -6.86 -17.39
N ALA A 414 8.52 -6.55 -17.94
CA ALA A 414 8.66 -5.56 -19.01
C ALA A 414 7.87 -5.95 -20.26
N ALA A 415 7.97 -7.21 -20.71
CA ALA A 415 7.20 -7.73 -21.83
C ALA A 415 5.68 -7.64 -21.57
N SER A 416 5.25 -7.96 -20.35
CA SER A 416 3.84 -7.90 -19.96
C SER A 416 3.28 -6.47 -19.93
N CYS A 417 4.07 -5.50 -19.48
CA CYS A 417 3.67 -4.08 -19.50
C CYS A 417 3.67 -3.47 -20.91
N ILE A 418 4.52 -3.98 -21.83
CA ILE A 418 4.59 -3.50 -23.22
C ILE A 418 3.49 -4.12 -24.09
N ALA A 419 3.08 -5.35 -23.83
CA ALA A 419 2.11 -6.08 -24.66
C ALA A 419 0.80 -5.31 -24.92
N PRO A 420 0.16 -4.63 -23.93
CA PRO A 420 -1.04 -3.83 -24.16
C PRO A 420 -0.82 -2.64 -25.10
N VAL A 421 0.38 -2.06 -25.14
CA VAL A 421 0.71 -0.90 -25.98
C VAL A 421 0.82 -1.30 -27.46
N ILE A 422 1.22 -2.55 -27.73
CA ILE A 422 1.40 -3.08 -29.08
C ILE A 422 0.09 -3.65 -29.64
N ALA A 423 -0.85 -4.03 -28.77
CA ALA A 423 -2.13 -4.60 -29.19
C ALA A 423 -2.97 -3.55 -29.93
N PRO A 424 -3.42 -3.82 -31.18
CA PRO A 424 -4.28 -2.90 -31.91
C PRO A 424 -5.62 -2.73 -31.20
N GLU A 425 -6.07 -1.49 -31.03
CA GLU A 425 -7.31 -1.09 -30.31
C GLU A 425 -8.57 -1.89 -30.70
N GLY A 426 -8.59 -2.44 -31.93
CA GLY A 426 -9.71 -3.24 -32.45
C GLY A 426 -9.81 -4.68 -31.94
N GLU A 427 -8.73 -5.32 -31.50
CA GLU A 427 -8.76 -6.74 -31.08
C GLU A 427 -9.09 -6.91 -29.59
N MET A 428 -8.69 -5.97 -28.71
CA MET A 428 -9.03 -6.01 -27.28
C MET A 428 -10.54 -5.85 -27.02
N CYS A 429 -11.25 -5.03 -27.81
CA CYS A 429 -12.70 -4.90 -27.72
C CYS A 429 -13.40 -6.24 -28.00
N THR A 430 -12.90 -7.04 -28.96
CA THR A 430 -13.53 -8.32 -29.30
C THR A 430 -13.34 -9.41 -28.25
N LEU A 431 -12.25 -9.38 -27.47
CA LEU A 431 -12.00 -10.31 -26.38
C LEU A 431 -12.81 -9.95 -25.12
N SER A 432 -12.90 -8.65 -24.79
CA SER A 432 -13.77 -8.13 -23.73
C SER A 432 -15.25 -8.39 -24.03
N ASP A 433 -15.70 -8.14 -25.27
CA ASP A 433 -17.07 -8.43 -25.71
C ASP A 433 -17.40 -9.92 -25.73
N ARG A 434 -16.42 -10.79 -26.04
CA ARG A 434 -16.58 -12.25 -25.92
C ARG A 434 -16.72 -12.68 -24.46
N TYR A 435 -15.90 -12.12 -23.56
CA TYR A 435 -15.96 -12.41 -22.12
C TYR A 435 -17.26 -11.90 -21.49
N MET A 436 -17.68 -10.68 -21.83
CA MET A 436 -18.95 -10.07 -21.39
C MET A 436 -20.17 -10.80 -21.95
N ARG A 437 -20.12 -11.34 -23.18
CA ARG A 437 -21.20 -12.20 -23.71
C ARG A 437 -21.30 -13.54 -23.00
N ILE A 438 -20.19 -14.12 -22.58
CA ILE A 438 -20.18 -15.38 -21.81
C ILE A 438 -20.74 -15.14 -20.40
N LEU A 439 -20.39 -14.01 -19.75
CA LEU A 439 -20.91 -13.66 -18.43
C LEU A 439 -22.39 -13.24 -18.42
N ARG A 440 -22.94 -12.74 -19.55
CA ARG A 440 -24.39 -12.50 -19.71
C ARG A 440 -25.19 -13.77 -20.05
N SER A 441 -24.52 -14.91 -20.28
CA SER A 441 -25.15 -16.19 -20.58
C SER A 441 -25.22 -17.16 -19.39
N PHE A 442 -24.75 -16.71 -18.23
CA PHE A 442 -25.01 -17.29 -16.90
C PHE A 442 -25.87 -16.29 -16.11
#